data_AF-A0A6A7AKL5-F1
#
_entry.id   AF-A0A6A7AKL5-F1
#
_cell.length_a   1.000
_cell.length_b   1.000
_cell.length_c   1.000
_cell.angle_alpha   90.00
_cell.angle_beta   90.00
_cell.angle_gamma   90.00
#
_symmetry.space_group_name_H-M   'P 1'
#
loop_
_entity.id
_entity.type
_entity.pdbx_description
1 polymer ?
#
loop_
_entity_poly.entity_id
_entity_poly.type
_entity_poly.pdbx_seq_one_letter_code
_entity_poly.pdbx_strand_id
1 'polypeptide(L)'
;MRLLLLAVLSVLLVLAEGGIIPKSLPSQGLSNVHVGAHVTTPQLESSHGLYRRAVDVPFEWNKAWCKGAKLAQALIKDEAPAGTYVTPVRSKWDGDLISAFTIWGYREMSYGKDSLCDFGPSNHQLQTAFSDLKIDTRSSGDGGPNNCYHIEHENGLTVIRDPSGELPPVTQAYTTISINPSAGAIFFLNRLSPLQAAHEYWDVPIDKITKEMLPDLSSSADHAWGFWNREKGGANLADINLIFSCMITNDITTALIAEAFRTYAFPPGKARPSGLERWSGTTFEMQYDAAQVLLGSPNGQAAGYFLAQHKHRFGKNKSIEKVTFFKADKGQTPYILFWVIDAPAGPAPGGAGAEAQSGELNKDVGEHGNMDGNATKAQQGGTEVEARIVRRSTNGKNIVREHVFRARL
;
A
#
# COMPACT_ATOMS: atom_id res chain seq x y z
N MET A 1 -9.97 32.75 46.68
CA MET A 1 -10.08 34.00 47.48
C MET A 1 -8.96 33.96 48.52
N ARG A 2 -8.04 34.95 48.49
CA ARG A 2 -6.81 35.16 49.33
C ARG A 2 -5.64 34.19 49.07
N LEU A 3 -4.60 34.62 48.36
CA LEU A 3 -3.39 35.36 48.77
C LEU A 3 -2.43 34.54 49.66
N LEU A 4 -1.27 34.15 49.11
CA LEU A 4 0.04 34.43 49.73
C LEU A 4 1.13 34.50 48.63
N LEU A 5 2.04 35.45 48.82
CA LEU A 5 3.02 36.00 47.88
C LEU A 5 4.35 36.11 48.63
N LEU A 6 5.48 35.72 48.01
CA LEU A 6 6.90 36.04 48.33
C LEU A 6 7.74 35.23 47.29
N ALA A 7 8.42 35.76 46.26
CA ALA A 7 9.47 36.82 46.17
C ALA A 7 10.69 36.44 47.04
N VAL A 8 11.97 36.41 46.64
CA VAL A 8 12.85 37.16 45.71
C VAL A 8 14.13 36.26 45.52
N LEU A 9 14.85 36.18 44.40
CA LEU A 9 16.05 37.00 44.14
C LEU A 9 16.59 36.83 42.70
N SER A 10 16.67 37.96 42.01
CA SER A 10 17.47 38.22 40.82
C SER A 10 18.81 38.83 41.26
N VAL A 11 19.91 38.52 40.56
CA VAL A 11 21.08 39.41 40.49
C VAL A 11 21.49 39.55 39.03
N LEU A 12 21.55 40.80 38.61
CA LEU A 12 21.95 41.35 37.32
C LEU A 12 22.86 42.55 37.64
N LEU A 13 23.68 42.98 36.67
CA LEU A 13 24.53 44.18 36.58
C LEU A 13 26.03 44.06 36.95
N VAL A 14 27.01 44.66 36.25
CA VAL A 14 27.11 45.32 34.91
C VAL A 14 28.56 45.84 34.70
N LEU A 15 28.98 45.86 33.42
CA LEU A 15 29.93 46.71 32.63
C LEU A 15 31.29 47.23 33.13
N ALA A 16 32.25 47.23 32.18
CA ALA A 16 32.90 48.39 31.52
C ALA A 16 34.38 48.03 31.17
N GLU A 17 35.10 48.51 30.15
CA GLU A 17 34.93 49.33 28.93
C GLU A 17 36.29 49.30 28.17
N GLY A 18 36.31 49.68 26.89
CA GLY A 18 37.49 50.14 26.13
C GLY A 18 38.08 49.09 25.17
N GLY A 19 38.15 49.24 23.85
CA GLY A 19 38.14 50.41 22.98
C GLY A 19 39.52 50.53 22.30
N ILE A 20 39.60 50.37 20.97
CA ILE A 20 40.51 51.08 20.02
C ILE A 20 40.25 50.56 18.59
N ILE A 21 39.96 51.50 17.70
CA ILE A 21 39.88 51.40 16.23
C ILE A 21 41.27 51.74 15.66
N PRO A 22 41.68 51.14 14.51
CA PRO A 22 42.18 52.02 13.46
C PRO A 22 41.76 51.64 12.03
N LYS A 23 41.28 52.69 11.35
CA LYS A 23 41.63 53.21 10.01
C LYS A 23 41.60 52.31 8.76
N SER A 24 41.00 52.92 7.75
CA SER A 24 40.71 52.52 6.38
C SER A 24 41.87 52.57 5.37
N LEU A 25 41.70 51.77 4.30
CA LEU A 25 42.19 51.88 2.90
C LEU A 25 43.63 51.39 2.61
N PRO A 26 43.95 50.89 1.37
CA PRO A 26 43.22 51.06 0.10
C PRO A 26 42.95 49.78 -0.74
N SER A 27 42.09 49.96 -1.74
CA SER A 27 41.85 49.06 -2.88
C SER A 27 43.09 48.97 -3.79
N GLN A 28 43.49 47.75 -4.16
CA GLN A 28 44.18 47.46 -5.43
C GLN A 28 43.70 46.14 -6.00
N GLY A 29 43.45 46.15 -7.31
CA GLY A 29 43.00 45.00 -8.08
C GLY A 29 44.14 44.18 -8.66
N LEU A 30 43.72 43.06 -9.25
CA LEU A 30 44.39 42.22 -10.24
C LEU A 30 45.64 41.46 -9.76
N SER A 31 45.55 40.13 -9.73
CA SER A 31 46.22 39.26 -10.73
C SER A 31 46.00 37.78 -10.42
N ASN A 32 45.84 37.01 -11.51
CA ASN A 32 45.73 35.57 -11.56
C ASN A 32 46.86 34.83 -10.84
N VAL A 33 46.51 33.81 -10.04
CA VAL A 33 47.41 32.70 -9.73
C VAL A 33 46.65 31.40 -9.98
N HIS A 34 47.01 30.74 -11.08
CA HIS A 34 46.75 29.32 -11.33
C HIS A 34 47.51 28.50 -10.29
N VAL A 35 46.79 27.70 -9.50
CA VAL A 35 47.37 26.55 -8.80
C VAL A 35 46.70 25.31 -9.37
N GLY A 36 47.45 24.63 -10.25
CA GLY A 36 47.10 23.32 -10.74
C GLY A 36 47.34 22.27 -9.65
N ALA A 37 46.28 21.60 -9.23
CA ALA A 37 46.37 20.31 -8.56
C ALA A 37 45.78 19.26 -9.51
N HIS A 38 46.67 18.52 -10.17
CA HIS A 38 46.36 17.33 -10.95
C HIS A 38 45.84 16.25 -10.00
N VAL A 39 44.52 16.13 -9.89
CA VAL A 39 43.88 14.93 -9.34
C VAL A 39 43.58 14.04 -10.54
N THR A 40 44.41 13.03 -10.74
CA THR A 40 44.17 11.92 -11.66
C THR A 40 43.00 11.11 -11.12
N THR A 41 41.80 11.35 -11.64
CA THR A 41 40.65 10.45 -11.51
C THR A 41 41.02 9.09 -12.12
N PRO A 42 40.91 7.97 -11.38
CA PRO A 42 40.98 6.65 -11.99
C PRO A 42 39.84 6.52 -13.00
N GLN A 43 40.19 6.16 -14.23
CA GLN A 43 39.23 5.72 -15.24
C GLN A 43 38.48 4.52 -14.66
N LEU A 44 37.22 4.73 -14.28
CA LEU A 44 36.28 3.65 -14.01
C LEU A 44 36.01 2.97 -15.35
N GLU A 45 36.64 1.82 -15.58
CA GLU A 45 36.34 0.96 -16.72
C GLU A 45 34.83 0.67 -16.71
N SER A 46 34.19 0.93 -17.85
CA SER A 46 32.76 0.75 -18.04
C SER A 46 32.42 -0.75 -17.99
N SER A 47 31.96 -1.19 -16.82
CA SER A 47 31.28 -2.48 -16.68
C SER A 47 30.12 -2.52 -17.67
N HIS A 48 30.21 -3.45 -18.60
CA HIS A 48 29.29 -3.60 -19.73
C HIS A 48 27.85 -3.69 -19.23
N GLY A 49 27.01 -2.80 -19.76
CA GLY A 49 25.62 -2.64 -19.37
C GLY A 49 24.82 -3.92 -19.55
N LEU A 50 24.39 -4.51 -18.43
CA LEU A 50 23.28 -5.45 -18.43
C LEU A 50 22.01 -4.64 -18.70
N TYR A 51 21.48 -4.75 -19.92
CA TYR A 51 20.18 -4.19 -20.26
C TYR A 51 19.14 -4.70 -19.27
N ARG A 52 18.38 -3.77 -18.66
CA ARG A 52 17.20 -4.10 -17.84
C ARG A 52 16.31 -5.01 -18.67
N ARG A 53 16.09 -6.26 -18.24
CA ARG A 53 15.21 -7.19 -18.95
C ARG A 53 13.83 -6.56 -19.02
N ALA A 54 13.22 -6.58 -20.22
CA ALA A 54 11.83 -6.17 -20.38
C ALA A 54 10.93 -6.97 -19.44
N VAL A 55 9.85 -6.35 -18.95
CA VAL A 55 8.89 -7.00 -18.06
C VAL A 55 8.20 -8.15 -18.81
N ASP A 56 8.23 -9.36 -18.23
CA ASP A 56 7.42 -10.49 -18.69
C ASP A 56 5.97 -10.27 -18.23
N VAL A 57 5.21 -9.55 -19.04
CA VAL A 57 3.83 -9.14 -18.70
C VAL A 57 2.92 -10.35 -18.44
N PRO A 58 2.88 -11.42 -19.27
CA PRO A 58 2.07 -12.59 -18.97
C PRO A 58 2.41 -13.27 -17.65
N PHE A 59 3.70 -13.39 -17.32
CA PHE A 59 4.12 -13.96 -16.04
C PHE A 59 3.69 -13.08 -14.85
N GLU A 60 4.01 -11.78 -14.90
CA GLU A 60 3.65 -10.85 -13.83
C GLU A 60 2.13 -10.66 -13.70
N TRP A 61 1.38 -10.73 -14.81
CA TRP A 61 -0.09 -10.71 -14.81
C TRP A 61 -0.66 -11.87 -14.00
N ASN A 62 -0.25 -13.10 -14.31
CA ASN A 62 -0.74 -14.29 -13.62
C ASN A 62 -0.38 -14.27 -12.13
N LYS A 63 0.85 -13.85 -11.81
CA LYS A 63 1.33 -13.70 -10.44
C LYS A 63 0.53 -12.65 -9.65
N ALA A 64 0.30 -11.48 -10.26
CA ALA A 64 -0.48 -10.40 -9.65
C ALA A 64 -1.96 -10.81 -9.50
N TRP A 65 -2.56 -11.41 -10.52
CA TRP A 65 -3.93 -11.92 -10.46
C TRP A 65 -4.10 -12.94 -9.33
N CYS A 66 -3.23 -13.96 -9.26
CA CYS A 66 -3.30 -14.99 -8.21
C CYS A 66 -3.24 -14.37 -6.80
N LYS A 67 -2.36 -13.39 -6.60
CA LYS A 67 -2.24 -12.69 -5.31
C LYS A 67 -3.46 -11.83 -5.03
N GLY A 68 -3.90 -11.05 -6.01
CA GLY A 68 -5.04 -10.15 -5.91
C GLY A 68 -6.36 -10.87 -5.65
N ALA A 69 -6.61 -11.98 -6.35
CA ALA A 69 -7.78 -12.82 -6.14
C ALA A 69 -7.80 -13.39 -4.71
N LYS A 70 -6.65 -13.88 -4.21
CA LYS A 70 -6.52 -14.34 -2.83
C LYS A 70 -6.76 -13.22 -1.82
N LEU A 71 -6.19 -12.03 -2.04
CA LEU A 71 -6.42 -10.86 -1.20
C LEU A 71 -7.91 -10.50 -1.19
N ALA A 72 -8.55 -10.37 -2.35
CA ALA A 72 -9.99 -10.07 -2.44
C ALA A 72 -10.87 -11.05 -1.66
N GLN A 73 -10.54 -12.35 -1.69
CA GLN A 73 -11.23 -13.36 -0.87
C GLN A 73 -10.94 -13.21 0.64
N ALA A 74 -9.68 -12.93 1.01
CA ALA A 74 -9.32 -12.71 2.41
C ALA A 74 -10.00 -11.47 3.01
N LEU A 75 -10.24 -10.43 2.20
CA LEU A 75 -10.91 -9.20 2.63
C LEU A 75 -12.34 -9.46 3.11
N ILE A 76 -13.14 -10.17 2.30
CA ILE A 76 -14.58 -10.36 2.57
C ILE A 76 -14.90 -11.46 3.59
N LYS A 77 -13.98 -12.42 3.80
CA LYS A 77 -14.19 -13.56 4.69
C LYS A 77 -13.76 -13.24 6.12
N ASP A 78 -14.39 -13.87 7.10
CA ASP A 78 -13.94 -13.81 8.50
C ASP A 78 -12.52 -14.39 8.67
N GLU A 79 -11.89 -14.09 9.80
CA GLU A 79 -10.46 -14.35 10.03
C GLU A 79 -10.06 -15.81 9.79
N ALA A 80 -10.80 -16.78 10.36
CA ALA A 80 -10.50 -18.19 10.19
C ALA A 80 -10.50 -18.65 8.70
N PRO A 81 -11.57 -18.45 7.91
CA PRO A 81 -11.55 -18.79 6.49
C PRO A 81 -10.61 -17.91 5.66
N ALA A 82 -10.40 -16.64 6.02
CA ALA A 82 -9.43 -15.76 5.34
C ALA A 82 -8.00 -16.28 5.43
N GLY A 83 -7.64 -16.99 6.50
CA GLY A 83 -6.33 -17.61 6.69
C GLY A 83 -5.95 -18.66 5.64
N THR A 84 -6.93 -19.17 4.87
CA THR A 84 -6.67 -20.07 3.73
C THR A 84 -6.15 -19.35 2.49
N TYR A 85 -6.30 -18.02 2.43
CA TYR A 85 -5.90 -17.20 1.28
C TYR A 85 -4.67 -16.34 1.58
N VAL A 86 -4.52 -15.89 2.82
CA VAL A 86 -3.44 -15.01 3.27
C VAL A 86 -2.82 -15.56 4.55
N THR A 87 -1.49 -15.65 4.57
CA THR A 87 -0.73 -16.10 5.74
C THR A 87 0.45 -15.16 6.00
N PRO A 88 0.58 -14.60 7.22
CA PRO A 88 -0.38 -14.72 8.33
C PRO A 88 -1.64 -13.89 8.07
N VAL A 89 -2.80 -14.38 8.54
CA VAL A 89 -4.08 -13.64 8.45
C VAL A 89 -4.17 -12.50 9.44
N ARG A 90 -3.40 -12.55 10.52
CA ARG A 90 -3.25 -11.46 11.48
C ARG A 90 -1.81 -11.01 11.47
N SER A 91 -1.60 -9.70 11.30
CA SER A 91 -0.27 -9.13 11.51
C SER A 91 0.07 -9.19 13.00
N LYS A 92 1.33 -9.46 13.33
CA LYS A 92 1.82 -9.33 14.71
C LYS A 92 2.08 -7.87 15.09
N TRP A 93 2.09 -6.98 14.11
CA TRP A 93 2.30 -5.54 14.31
C TRP A 93 0.96 -4.88 14.53
N ASP A 94 0.74 -4.28 15.70
CA ASP A 94 -0.51 -3.60 16.02
C ASP A 94 -0.24 -2.37 16.93
N GLY A 95 -1.20 -1.45 17.01
CA GLY A 95 -1.04 -0.17 17.71
C GLY A 95 -0.36 0.90 16.85
N ASP A 96 0.21 1.93 17.49
CA ASP A 96 0.85 3.09 16.84
C ASP A 96 2.25 2.83 16.26
N LEU A 97 2.81 1.65 16.58
CA LEU A 97 4.12 1.13 16.20
C LEU A 97 5.32 2.03 16.52
N ILE A 98 5.20 3.05 17.38
CA ILE A 98 6.30 3.98 17.70
C ILE A 98 7.53 3.22 18.23
N SER A 99 7.31 2.37 19.23
CA SER A 99 8.38 1.54 19.80
C SER A 99 8.86 0.48 18.82
N ALA A 100 7.97 -0.10 18.02
CA ALA A 100 8.33 -1.14 17.05
C ALA A 100 9.25 -0.58 15.94
N PHE A 101 8.93 0.59 15.38
CA PHE A 101 9.81 1.28 14.44
C PHE A 101 11.20 1.49 15.04
N THR A 102 11.24 2.01 16.27
CA THR A 102 12.50 2.25 16.97
C THR A 102 13.28 0.95 17.14
N ILE A 103 12.65 -0.12 17.66
CA ILE A 103 13.28 -1.43 17.88
C ILE A 103 13.87 -2.01 16.60
N TRP A 104 13.14 -1.90 15.49
CA TRP A 104 13.54 -2.44 14.19
C TRP A 104 14.36 -1.46 13.34
N GLY A 105 15.04 -0.49 13.96
CA GLY A 105 16.03 0.34 13.30
C GLY A 105 15.48 1.43 12.39
N TYR A 106 14.17 1.69 12.42
CA TYR A 106 13.57 2.81 11.68
C TYR A 106 13.69 4.12 12.44
N ARG A 107 14.04 5.17 11.71
CA ARG A 107 14.04 6.55 12.18
C ARG A 107 12.92 7.32 11.47
N GLU A 108 12.04 7.94 12.25
CA GLU A 108 11.04 8.87 11.71
C GLU A 108 11.67 10.25 11.49
N MET A 109 11.56 10.78 10.27
CA MET A 109 12.16 12.05 9.89
C MET A 109 11.17 13.19 10.14
N SER A 110 11.64 14.27 10.77
CA SER A 110 10.81 15.43 11.14
C SER A 110 10.78 16.54 10.10
N TYR A 111 11.74 16.60 9.17
CA TYR A 111 11.93 17.73 8.26
C TYR A 111 11.55 17.38 6.83
N GLY A 112 10.96 18.34 6.10
CA GLY A 112 10.75 18.24 4.65
C GLY A 112 9.68 17.25 4.19
N LYS A 113 8.99 16.57 5.10
CA LYS A 113 7.94 15.60 4.76
C LYS A 113 6.65 16.26 4.27
N ASP A 114 6.28 17.40 4.84
CA ASP A 114 4.97 18.01 4.59
C ASP A 114 4.75 18.39 3.12
N SER A 115 5.80 18.78 2.38
CA SER A 115 5.69 19.08 0.95
C SER A 115 5.29 17.86 0.10
N LEU A 116 5.71 16.64 0.49
CA LEU A 116 5.30 15.40 -0.18
C LEU A 116 3.84 15.03 0.11
N CYS A 117 3.23 15.62 1.12
CA CYS A 117 1.86 15.38 1.53
C CYS A 117 0.92 16.56 1.21
N ASP A 118 1.41 17.58 0.50
CA ASP A 118 0.59 18.60 -0.13
C ASP A 118 0.17 18.11 -1.52
N PHE A 119 -1.10 17.76 -1.69
CA PHE A 119 -1.64 17.25 -2.95
C PHE A 119 -2.07 18.34 -3.93
N GLY A 120 -1.79 19.61 -3.60
CA GLY A 120 -2.20 20.79 -4.33
C GLY A 120 -1.41 21.06 -5.62
N PRO A 121 -1.58 22.26 -6.21
CA PRO A 121 -0.97 22.65 -7.47
C PRO A 121 0.56 22.61 -7.51
N SER A 122 1.20 22.78 -6.36
CA SER A 122 2.66 22.90 -6.26
C SER A 122 3.38 21.56 -6.34
N ASN A 123 2.67 20.45 -6.10
CA ASN A 123 3.28 19.13 -5.94
C ASN A 123 2.54 18.08 -6.78
N HIS A 124 1.47 17.47 -6.24
CA HIS A 124 0.82 16.32 -6.89
C HIS A 124 -0.20 16.70 -7.97
N GLN A 125 -0.75 17.91 -7.93
CA GLN A 125 -1.74 18.41 -8.88
C GLN A 125 -3.01 17.55 -8.94
N LEU A 126 -3.57 17.20 -7.77
CA LEU A 126 -4.77 16.37 -7.64
C LEU A 126 -6.04 17.18 -7.33
N GLN A 127 -6.06 18.49 -7.62
CA GLN A 127 -7.12 19.39 -7.20
C GLN A 127 -8.49 18.93 -7.69
N THR A 128 -8.61 18.52 -8.95
CA THR A 128 -9.89 18.07 -9.52
C THR A 128 -10.38 16.80 -8.81
N ALA A 129 -9.52 15.79 -8.67
CA ALA A 129 -9.87 14.54 -7.99
C ALA A 129 -10.24 14.78 -6.51
N PHE A 130 -9.45 15.58 -5.81
CA PHE A 130 -9.67 15.88 -4.39
C PHE A 130 -10.92 16.73 -4.17
N SER A 131 -11.22 17.68 -5.06
CA SER A 131 -12.47 18.43 -5.04
C SER A 131 -13.68 17.50 -5.18
N ASP A 132 -13.66 16.59 -6.17
CA ASP A 132 -14.76 15.64 -6.40
C ASP A 132 -14.93 14.65 -5.23
N LEU A 133 -13.82 14.23 -4.63
CA LEU A 133 -13.80 13.34 -3.46
C LEU A 133 -14.01 14.08 -2.13
N LYS A 134 -14.11 15.42 -2.15
CA LYS A 134 -14.24 16.28 -0.96
C LYS A 134 -13.09 16.13 0.05
N ILE A 135 -11.86 16.02 -0.47
CA ILE A 135 -10.62 15.92 0.30
C ILE A 135 -9.88 17.26 0.19
N ASP A 136 -9.42 17.80 1.32
CA ASP A 136 -8.51 18.98 1.30
C ASP A 136 -7.12 18.53 0.84
N THR A 137 -6.53 19.27 -0.10
CA THR A 137 -5.22 18.94 -0.66
C THR A 137 -4.04 19.31 0.24
N ARG A 138 -4.22 20.23 1.20
CA ARG A 138 -3.10 20.81 1.96
C ARG A 138 -2.49 19.81 2.96
N SER A 139 -1.18 19.91 3.17
CA SER A 139 -0.46 19.17 4.20
C SER A 139 -0.86 19.62 5.61
N SER A 140 -0.57 18.82 6.64
CA SER A 140 -0.72 19.25 8.05
C SER A 140 0.14 20.47 8.41
N GLY A 141 1.32 20.60 7.81
CA GLY A 141 2.20 21.77 7.97
C GLY A 141 1.55 23.07 7.46
N ASP A 142 0.68 22.97 6.45
CA ASP A 142 -0.06 24.09 5.85
C ASP A 142 -1.49 24.25 6.41
N GLY A 143 -1.76 23.62 7.57
CA GLY A 143 -3.07 23.66 8.24
C GLY A 143 -4.16 22.82 7.56
N GLY A 144 -3.78 21.85 6.72
CA GLY A 144 -4.67 20.84 6.15
C GLY A 144 -4.70 19.54 6.96
N PRO A 145 -5.52 18.55 6.53
CA PRO A 145 -5.71 17.29 7.26
C PRO A 145 -4.75 16.17 6.85
N ASN A 146 -3.83 16.40 5.90
CA ASN A 146 -2.93 15.36 5.39
C ASN A 146 -1.67 15.25 6.26
N ASN A 147 -1.70 14.36 7.25
CA ASN A 147 -0.58 14.12 8.17
C ASN A 147 0.48 13.26 7.49
N CYS A 148 1.71 13.77 7.44
CA CYS A 148 2.80 13.14 6.72
C CYS A 148 3.70 12.31 7.64
N TYR A 149 4.02 11.10 7.21
CA TYR A 149 4.95 10.20 7.89
C TYR A 149 6.05 9.77 6.93
N HIS A 150 7.31 9.90 7.36
CA HIS A 150 8.47 9.45 6.63
C HIS A 150 9.40 8.70 7.58
N ILE A 151 9.70 7.44 7.26
CA ILE A 151 10.63 6.61 8.03
C ILE A 151 11.74 6.04 7.13
N GLU A 152 12.94 5.91 7.71
CA GLU A 152 14.13 5.37 7.05
C GLU A 152 14.78 4.28 7.91
N HIS A 153 15.25 3.20 7.27
CA HIS A 153 16.02 2.12 7.90
C HIS A 153 17.52 2.31 7.61
N GLU A 154 18.12 3.31 8.26
CA GLU A 154 19.55 3.67 8.09
C GLU A 154 20.24 4.00 9.42
N ASN A 155 19.57 4.71 10.34
CA ASN A 155 20.18 5.29 11.54
C ASN A 155 19.24 5.28 12.77
N GLY A 156 18.46 4.20 12.94
CA GLY A 156 17.64 4.03 14.15
C GLY A 156 18.49 3.90 15.43
N LEU A 157 17.95 4.34 16.58
CA LEU A 157 18.68 4.34 17.86
C LEU A 157 19.11 2.94 18.34
N THR A 158 18.44 1.88 17.88
CA THR A 158 18.73 0.48 18.26
C THR A 158 19.63 -0.23 17.25
N VAL A 159 20.14 0.45 16.22
CA VAL A 159 21.08 -0.13 15.26
C VAL A 159 22.41 -0.40 15.98
N ILE A 160 22.65 -1.67 16.37
CA ILE A 160 23.85 -2.11 17.08
C ILE A 160 24.99 -2.35 16.08
N ARG A 161 25.91 -1.38 15.97
CA ARG A 161 27.15 -1.50 15.19
C ARG A 161 27.98 -2.69 15.65
N ASP A 162 28.60 -3.39 14.72
CA ASP A 162 29.54 -4.45 15.06
C ASP A 162 30.83 -3.86 15.69
N PRO A 163 31.71 -4.71 16.25
CA PRO A 163 32.94 -4.24 16.89
C PRO A 163 33.93 -3.51 15.97
N SER A 164 33.85 -3.68 14.65
CA SER A 164 34.62 -2.90 13.67
C SER A 164 33.97 -1.57 13.29
N GLY A 165 32.79 -1.27 13.85
CA GLY A 165 32.02 -0.06 13.53
C GLY A 165 31.19 -0.19 12.25
N GLU A 166 31.18 -1.39 11.63
CA GLU A 166 30.34 -1.71 10.49
C GLU A 166 28.89 -1.85 10.99
N LEU A 167 27.94 -1.43 10.16
CA LEU A 167 26.51 -1.42 10.52
C LEU A 167 26.00 -2.88 10.55
N PRO A 168 25.14 -3.28 11.52
CA PRO A 168 24.27 -4.43 11.27
C PRO A 168 23.43 -4.01 10.07
N PRO A 169 23.26 -4.83 9.04
CA PRO A 169 23.17 -4.29 7.70
C PRO A 169 21.87 -3.50 7.59
N VAL A 170 21.99 -2.17 7.64
CA VAL A 170 20.87 -1.26 7.45
C VAL A 170 20.55 -1.34 5.97
N THR A 171 19.26 -1.42 5.67
CA THR A 171 18.84 -1.69 4.29
C THR A 171 18.75 -0.41 3.48
N GLN A 172 18.77 0.78 4.11
CA GLN A 172 18.39 2.07 3.51
C GLN A 172 16.95 2.09 2.95
N ALA A 173 16.08 1.23 3.48
CA ALA A 173 14.67 1.27 3.09
C ALA A 173 14.00 2.52 3.61
N TYR A 174 13.04 3.03 2.86
CA TYR A 174 12.26 4.18 3.28
C TYR A 174 10.78 4.01 2.94
N THR A 175 9.93 4.72 3.68
CA THR A 175 8.49 4.76 3.43
C THR A 175 7.96 6.14 3.77
N THR A 176 7.30 6.76 2.80
CA THR A 176 6.52 7.99 2.95
C THR A 176 5.05 7.67 2.74
N ILE A 177 4.24 7.95 3.76
CA ILE A 177 2.79 7.73 3.76
C ILE A 177 2.12 8.99 4.29
N SER A 178 1.07 9.44 3.59
CA SER A 178 0.15 10.44 4.13
C SER A 178 -1.09 9.75 4.70
N ILE A 179 -1.58 10.24 5.83
CA ILE A 179 -2.83 9.82 6.43
C ILE A 179 -3.76 11.03 6.50
N ASN A 180 -4.98 10.86 6.00
CA ASN A 180 -6.05 11.83 6.13
C ASN A 180 -7.19 11.20 6.94
N PRO A 181 -7.23 11.44 8.26
CA PRO A 181 -8.20 10.78 9.13
C PRO A 181 -9.64 11.29 8.91
N SER A 182 -9.83 12.51 8.40
CA SER A 182 -11.17 13.09 8.16
C SER A 182 -11.81 12.55 6.88
N ALA A 183 -11.03 12.33 5.82
CA ALA A 183 -11.50 11.69 4.60
C ALA A 183 -11.53 10.15 4.71
N GLY A 184 -10.87 9.59 5.72
CA GLY A 184 -10.67 8.15 5.80
C GLY A 184 -9.76 7.65 4.68
N ALA A 185 -8.64 8.33 4.45
CA ALA A 185 -7.76 8.05 3.33
C ALA A 185 -6.30 7.80 3.75
N ILE A 186 -5.67 6.86 3.06
CA ILE A 186 -4.23 6.57 3.16
C ILE A 186 -3.60 6.78 1.79
N PHE A 187 -2.45 7.45 1.74
CA PHE A 187 -1.71 7.70 0.51
C PHE A 187 -0.32 7.10 0.60
N PHE A 188 -0.05 6.08 -0.19
CA PHE A 188 1.29 5.54 -0.37
C PHE A 188 2.05 6.37 -1.39
N LEU A 189 3.02 7.16 -0.94
CA LEU A 189 3.70 8.18 -1.75
C LEU A 189 5.02 7.69 -2.33
N ASN A 190 5.97 7.35 -1.45
CA ASN A 190 7.31 6.95 -1.86
C ASN A 190 7.78 5.80 -0.98
N ARG A 191 8.16 4.66 -1.58
CA ARG A 191 8.44 3.43 -0.83
C ARG A 191 9.54 2.63 -1.51
N LEU A 192 10.53 2.24 -0.73
CA LEU A 192 11.51 1.24 -1.11
C LEU A 192 11.52 0.16 -0.03
N SER A 193 11.15 -1.07 -0.39
CA SER A 193 11.07 -2.18 0.56
C SER A 193 12.46 -2.56 1.08
N PRO A 194 12.59 -3.05 2.33
CA PRO A 194 13.86 -3.55 2.87
C PRO A 194 14.61 -4.52 1.98
N LEU A 195 13.93 -5.48 1.35
CA LEU A 195 14.55 -6.43 0.42
C LEU A 195 15.21 -5.74 -0.78
N GLN A 196 14.48 -4.84 -1.44
CA GLN A 196 14.98 -4.11 -2.60
C GLN A 196 16.09 -3.13 -2.21
N ALA A 197 15.91 -2.41 -1.11
CA ALA A 197 16.88 -1.45 -0.61
C ALA A 197 18.20 -2.14 -0.23
N ALA A 198 18.12 -3.29 0.46
CA ALA A 198 19.27 -4.12 0.77
C ALA A 198 19.98 -4.65 -0.48
N HIS A 199 19.24 -5.09 -1.50
CA HIS A 199 19.81 -5.52 -2.77
C HIS A 199 20.64 -4.43 -3.43
N GLU A 200 20.10 -3.21 -3.49
CA GLU A 200 20.77 -2.06 -4.10
C GLU A 200 21.94 -1.56 -3.24
N TYR A 201 21.78 -1.51 -1.92
CA TYR A 201 22.75 -0.92 -1.01
C TYR A 201 23.90 -1.86 -0.66
N TRP A 202 23.63 -3.14 -0.44
CA TRP A 202 24.66 -4.13 -0.10
C TRP A 202 25.35 -4.72 -1.33
N ASP A 203 24.84 -4.42 -2.53
CA ASP A 203 25.30 -5.02 -3.79
C ASP A 203 25.29 -6.56 -3.76
N VAL A 204 24.25 -7.12 -3.14
CA VAL A 204 24.04 -8.56 -3.00
C VAL A 204 22.86 -8.98 -3.86
N PRO A 205 22.95 -10.05 -4.68
CA PRO A 205 21.82 -10.53 -5.47
C PRO A 205 20.57 -10.79 -4.62
N ILE A 206 19.39 -10.39 -5.12
CA ILE A 206 18.14 -10.43 -4.36
C ILE A 206 17.76 -11.84 -3.86
N ASP A 207 18.18 -12.90 -4.55
CA ASP A 207 17.96 -14.31 -4.17
C ASP A 207 18.87 -14.78 -3.01
N LYS A 208 19.87 -13.98 -2.64
CA LYS A 208 20.78 -14.24 -1.51
C LYS A 208 20.39 -13.51 -0.24
N ILE A 209 19.45 -12.56 -0.32
CA ILE A 209 18.97 -11.81 0.82
C ILE A 209 17.84 -12.59 1.48
N THR A 210 18.11 -13.13 2.67
CA THR A 210 17.11 -13.90 3.42
C THR A 210 16.28 -13.01 4.34
N LYS A 211 15.14 -13.52 4.82
CA LYS A 211 14.24 -12.76 5.68
C LYS A 211 14.91 -12.34 7.00
N GLU A 212 15.80 -13.18 7.52
CA GLU A 212 16.52 -12.98 8.78
C GLU A 212 17.52 -11.82 8.70
N MET A 213 17.92 -11.42 7.49
CA MET A 213 18.79 -10.28 7.24
C MET A 213 18.01 -8.95 7.21
N LEU A 214 16.68 -9.00 7.12
CA LEU A 214 15.83 -7.83 6.95
C LEU A 214 15.13 -7.47 8.27
N PRO A 215 14.76 -6.19 8.48
CA PRO A 215 13.90 -5.82 9.59
C PRO A 215 12.58 -6.60 9.51
N ASP A 216 12.15 -7.13 10.66
CA ASP A 216 10.95 -7.94 10.74
C ASP A 216 9.68 -7.10 10.53
N LEU A 217 9.71 -5.83 10.95
CA LEU A 217 8.77 -4.80 10.52
C LEU A 217 9.21 -4.25 9.15
N SER A 218 8.82 -4.91 8.06
CA SER A 218 9.27 -4.55 6.70
C SER A 218 8.13 -4.24 5.73
N SER A 219 6.89 -4.52 6.13
CA SER A 219 5.73 -4.38 5.26
C SER A 219 5.19 -2.95 5.28
N SER A 220 5.06 -2.34 4.10
CA SER A 220 4.40 -1.03 3.99
C SER A 220 2.93 -1.04 4.43
N ALA A 221 2.27 -2.20 4.45
CA ALA A 221 0.92 -2.33 5.02
C ALA A 221 0.92 -2.15 6.53
N ASP A 222 1.92 -2.70 7.23
CA ASP A 222 2.08 -2.52 8.68
C ASP A 222 2.57 -1.11 9.00
N HIS A 223 3.42 -0.51 8.16
CA HIS A 223 3.79 0.90 8.31
C HIS A 223 2.55 1.80 8.24
N ALA A 224 1.71 1.61 7.23
CA ALA A 224 0.43 2.31 7.10
C ALA A 224 -0.49 2.07 8.30
N TRP A 225 -0.52 0.84 8.83
CA TRP A 225 -1.29 0.51 10.03
C TRP A 225 -0.88 1.34 11.24
N GLY A 226 0.43 1.39 11.55
CA GLY A 226 0.95 2.18 12.66
C GLY A 226 0.56 3.65 12.56
N PHE A 227 0.71 4.24 11.37
CA PHE A 227 0.35 5.65 11.14
C PHE A 227 -1.16 5.90 11.20
N TRP A 228 -1.97 5.02 10.59
CA TRP A 228 -3.44 5.10 10.67
C TRP A 228 -3.93 5.01 12.12
N ASN A 229 -3.38 4.06 12.89
CA ASN A 229 -3.73 3.87 14.30
C ASN A 229 -3.41 5.12 15.13
N ARG A 230 -2.23 5.70 14.92
CA ARG A 230 -1.77 6.94 15.58
C ARG A 230 -2.71 8.10 15.32
N GLU A 231 -3.06 8.33 14.06
CA GLU A 231 -3.94 9.44 13.63
C GLU A 231 -5.38 9.30 14.12
N LYS A 232 -5.82 8.06 14.31
CA LYS A 232 -7.16 7.76 14.84
C LYS A 232 -7.17 7.60 16.36
N GLY A 233 -6.03 7.73 17.04
CA GLY A 233 -5.90 7.54 18.49
C GLY A 233 -6.38 6.17 18.97
N GLY A 234 -6.24 5.14 18.13
CA GLY A 234 -6.74 3.79 18.40
C GLY A 234 -8.26 3.61 18.37
N ALA A 235 -9.04 4.65 18.07
CA ALA A 235 -10.51 4.63 18.01
C ALA A 235 -11.02 4.79 16.57
N ASN A 236 -12.24 4.33 16.26
CA ASN A 236 -12.85 4.48 14.93
C ASN A 236 -11.93 4.03 13.76
N LEU A 237 -11.12 3.00 13.99
CA LEU A 237 -10.15 2.48 13.00
C LEU A 237 -10.83 1.96 11.73
N ALA A 238 -12.15 1.71 11.79
CA ALA A 238 -12.98 1.28 10.67
C ALA A 238 -13.32 2.40 9.67
N ASP A 239 -13.03 3.67 9.97
CA ASP A 239 -13.35 4.82 9.09
C ASP A 239 -12.33 4.96 7.94
N ILE A 240 -11.94 3.85 7.33
CA ILE A 240 -11.08 3.82 6.16
C ILE A 240 -11.96 3.59 4.92
N ASN A 241 -11.89 4.54 3.99
CA ASN A 241 -12.75 4.61 2.79
C ASN A 241 -11.92 4.60 1.49
N LEU A 242 -10.69 5.10 1.53
CA LEU A 242 -9.87 5.31 0.34
C LEU A 242 -8.42 4.90 0.62
N ILE A 243 -7.81 4.19 -0.32
CA ILE A 243 -6.37 3.93 -0.29
C ILE A 243 -5.79 4.29 -1.64
N PHE A 244 -4.78 5.15 -1.67
CA PHE A 244 -4.09 5.58 -2.87
C PHE A 244 -2.70 4.97 -2.96
N SER A 245 -2.31 4.51 -4.15
CA SER A 245 -0.90 4.43 -4.54
C SER A 245 -0.61 5.57 -5.50
N CYS A 246 0.28 6.47 -5.09
CA CYS A 246 0.56 7.71 -5.80
C CYS A 246 1.78 7.57 -6.71
N MET A 247 1.79 8.36 -7.79
CA MET A 247 2.94 8.57 -8.70
C MET A 247 3.72 7.30 -9.05
N ILE A 248 3.02 6.31 -9.60
CA ILE A 248 3.56 4.98 -9.82
C ILE A 248 4.63 5.01 -10.93
N THR A 249 5.86 4.68 -10.57
CA THR A 249 7.01 4.62 -11.50
C THR A 249 7.55 3.22 -11.71
N ASN A 250 7.09 2.22 -10.94
CA ASN A 250 7.56 0.85 -11.08
C ASN A 250 7.04 0.19 -12.37
N ASP A 251 7.97 -0.28 -13.20
CA ASP A 251 7.73 -0.90 -14.51
C ASP A 251 6.72 -2.05 -14.51
N ILE A 252 6.70 -2.87 -13.44
CA ILE A 252 5.79 -4.01 -13.37
C ILE A 252 4.35 -3.50 -13.24
N THR A 253 4.09 -2.62 -12.28
CA THR A 253 2.74 -2.06 -12.09
C THR A 253 2.29 -1.28 -13.33
N THR A 254 3.16 -0.49 -13.96
CA THR A 254 2.79 0.27 -15.16
C THR A 254 2.47 -0.65 -16.34
N ALA A 255 3.22 -1.74 -16.52
CA ALA A 255 2.91 -2.76 -17.54
C ALA A 255 1.59 -3.48 -17.24
N LEU A 256 1.30 -3.78 -15.97
CA LEU A 256 0.03 -4.39 -15.55
C LEU A 256 -1.17 -3.46 -15.77
N ILE A 257 -1.01 -2.14 -15.57
CA ILE A 257 -2.06 -1.15 -15.90
C ILE A 257 -2.35 -1.17 -17.40
N ALA A 258 -1.31 -1.18 -18.25
CA ALA A 258 -1.49 -1.24 -19.70
C ALA A 258 -2.18 -2.54 -20.13
N GLU A 259 -1.80 -3.67 -19.54
CA GLU A 259 -2.43 -4.96 -19.83
C GLU A 259 -3.88 -5.04 -19.34
N ALA A 260 -4.18 -4.43 -18.19
CA ALA A 260 -5.54 -4.33 -17.66
C ALA A 260 -6.43 -3.54 -18.61
N PHE A 261 -5.91 -2.43 -19.15
CA PHE A 261 -6.56 -1.68 -20.21
C PHE A 261 -6.74 -2.46 -21.51
N ARG A 262 -5.91 -3.45 -21.81
CA ARG A 262 -6.04 -4.25 -23.03
C ARG A 262 -7.09 -5.35 -22.89
N THR A 263 -7.14 -5.96 -21.71
CA THR A 263 -7.93 -7.18 -21.44
C THR A 263 -9.31 -6.89 -20.86
N TYR A 264 -9.50 -5.75 -20.18
CA TYR A 264 -10.78 -5.44 -19.55
C TYR A 264 -11.92 -5.36 -20.58
N ALA A 265 -13.03 -6.03 -20.28
CA ALA A 265 -14.24 -5.98 -21.10
C ALA A 265 -15.08 -4.76 -20.67
N PHE A 266 -14.99 -3.67 -21.41
CA PHE A 266 -15.79 -2.48 -21.15
C PHE A 266 -17.29 -2.77 -21.38
N PRO A 267 -18.18 -2.18 -20.56
CA PRO A 267 -19.62 -2.32 -20.76
C PRO A 267 -20.05 -1.94 -22.19
N PRO A 268 -21.09 -2.57 -22.75
CA PRO A 268 -21.60 -2.23 -24.07
C PRO A 268 -21.84 -0.73 -24.23
N GLY A 269 -21.40 -0.16 -25.35
CA GLY A 269 -21.53 1.27 -25.63
C GLY A 269 -20.47 2.17 -25.00
N LYS A 270 -19.57 1.64 -24.15
CA LYS A 270 -18.38 2.39 -23.70
C LYS A 270 -17.17 2.08 -24.57
N ALA A 271 -16.60 3.12 -25.18
CA ALA A 271 -15.34 3.00 -25.89
C ALA A 271 -14.20 2.68 -24.91
N ARG A 272 -13.29 1.79 -25.33
CA ARG A 272 -12.03 1.57 -24.62
C ARG A 272 -11.19 2.85 -24.73
N PRO A 273 -10.72 3.43 -23.61
CA PRO A 273 -9.81 4.56 -23.67
C PRO A 273 -8.53 4.20 -24.43
N SER A 274 -7.98 5.15 -25.19
CA SER A 274 -6.71 4.97 -25.92
C SER A 274 -5.49 4.95 -25.01
N GLY A 275 -5.67 5.22 -23.73
CA GLY A 275 -4.64 5.18 -22.71
C GLY A 275 -5.15 5.70 -21.38
N LEU A 276 -4.20 6.00 -20.50
CA LEU A 276 -4.51 6.50 -19.17
C LEU A 276 -5.03 7.95 -19.22
N GLU A 277 -6.28 8.13 -18.80
CA GLU A 277 -6.99 9.40 -18.72
C GLU A 277 -6.65 10.16 -17.44
N ARG A 278 -6.87 11.49 -17.45
CA ARG A 278 -6.92 12.28 -16.21
C ARG A 278 -8.17 11.92 -15.42
N TRP A 279 -8.27 12.41 -14.18
CA TRP A 279 -9.48 12.25 -13.37
C TRP A 279 -10.76 12.56 -14.19
N SER A 280 -11.81 11.73 -14.14
CA SER A 280 -12.06 10.60 -13.22
C SER A 280 -11.41 9.26 -13.57
N GLY A 281 -10.63 9.22 -14.65
CA GLY A 281 -9.89 8.04 -15.07
C GLY A 281 -10.79 6.88 -15.48
N THR A 282 -10.28 5.66 -15.30
CA THR A 282 -11.05 4.44 -15.59
C THR A 282 -11.13 3.57 -14.35
N THR A 283 -12.29 2.94 -14.17
CA THR A 283 -12.62 2.14 -13.00
C THR A 283 -12.89 0.70 -13.39
N PHE A 284 -12.29 -0.23 -12.66
CA PHE A 284 -12.51 -1.67 -12.77
C PHE A 284 -13.16 -2.19 -11.49
N GLU A 285 -14.31 -2.84 -11.61
CA GLU A 285 -14.97 -3.51 -10.48
C GLU A 285 -14.14 -4.70 -10.00
N MET A 286 -14.09 -4.95 -8.69
CA MET A 286 -13.22 -5.99 -8.08
C MET A 286 -13.52 -7.42 -8.56
N GLN A 287 -14.71 -7.65 -9.10
CA GLN A 287 -15.08 -8.94 -9.70
C GLN A 287 -14.30 -9.28 -10.97
N TYR A 288 -13.67 -8.29 -11.63
CA TYR A 288 -12.91 -8.51 -12.85
C TYR A 288 -11.41 -8.71 -12.56
N ASP A 289 -10.77 -9.53 -13.40
CA ASP A 289 -9.34 -9.85 -13.31
C ASP A 289 -8.46 -8.60 -13.30
N ALA A 290 -8.82 -7.56 -14.07
CA ALA A 290 -8.11 -6.30 -14.13
C ALA A 290 -7.97 -5.63 -12.74
N ALA A 291 -9.05 -5.55 -11.96
CA ALA A 291 -9.02 -4.98 -10.62
C ALA A 291 -8.21 -5.85 -9.65
N GLN A 292 -8.34 -7.17 -9.75
CA GLN A 292 -7.60 -8.12 -8.93
C GLN A 292 -6.10 -8.06 -9.22
N VAL A 293 -5.70 -8.01 -10.48
CA VAL A 293 -4.30 -7.80 -10.89
C VAL A 293 -3.74 -6.53 -10.26
N LEU A 294 -4.46 -5.42 -10.32
CA LEU A 294 -4.01 -4.18 -9.71
C LEU A 294 -3.91 -4.27 -8.18
N LEU A 295 -4.84 -4.97 -7.52
CA LEU A 295 -4.75 -5.25 -6.09
C LEU A 295 -3.54 -6.13 -5.73
N GLY A 296 -3.20 -7.12 -6.57
CA GLY A 296 -2.04 -8.00 -6.36
C GLY A 296 -0.71 -7.45 -6.88
N SER A 297 -0.72 -6.29 -7.53
CA SER A 297 0.47 -5.63 -8.07
C SER A 297 1.44 -5.19 -6.96
N PRO A 298 2.72 -4.91 -7.27
CA PRO A 298 3.67 -4.34 -6.31
C PRO A 298 3.14 -3.10 -5.57
N ASN A 299 2.37 -2.25 -6.26
CA ASN A 299 1.82 -1.02 -5.69
C ASN A 299 0.48 -1.20 -4.96
N GLY A 300 -0.30 -2.23 -5.30
CA GLY A 300 -1.61 -2.48 -4.72
C GLY A 300 -1.64 -3.42 -3.52
N GLN A 301 -0.70 -4.37 -3.44
CA GLN A 301 -0.76 -5.43 -2.42
C GLN A 301 -0.78 -4.90 -0.99
N ALA A 302 -0.14 -3.74 -0.73
CA ALA A 302 -0.13 -3.12 0.59
C ALA A 302 -1.53 -2.70 1.05
N ALA A 303 -2.40 -2.23 0.13
CA ALA A 303 -3.79 -1.91 0.44
C ALA A 303 -4.57 -3.17 0.86
N GLY A 304 -4.38 -4.27 0.12
CA GLY A 304 -5.00 -5.55 0.42
C GLY A 304 -4.53 -6.13 1.76
N TYR A 305 -3.22 -6.16 2.01
CA TYR A 305 -2.66 -6.65 3.27
C TYR A 305 -3.06 -5.79 4.47
N PHE A 306 -3.09 -4.46 4.31
CA PHE A 306 -3.54 -3.54 5.36
C PHE A 306 -4.96 -3.91 5.83
N LEU A 307 -5.89 -4.08 4.88
CA LEU A 307 -7.26 -4.41 5.22
C LEU A 307 -7.42 -5.86 5.71
N ALA A 308 -6.71 -6.81 5.10
CA ALA A 308 -6.82 -8.23 5.43
C ALA A 308 -6.22 -8.57 6.80
N GLN A 309 -5.02 -8.05 7.10
CA GLN A 309 -4.26 -8.45 8.28
C GLN A 309 -4.68 -7.75 9.56
N HIS A 310 -5.33 -6.58 9.43
CA HIS A 310 -5.81 -5.77 10.54
C HIS A 310 -7.33 -5.81 10.70
N LYS A 311 -8.03 -6.69 9.97
CA LYS A 311 -9.51 -6.76 9.96
C LYS A 311 -10.15 -6.89 11.34
N HIS A 312 -9.48 -7.58 12.26
CA HIS A 312 -9.94 -7.76 13.64
C HIS A 312 -10.08 -6.44 14.42
N ARG A 313 -9.45 -5.35 13.94
CA ARG A 313 -9.48 -4.02 14.54
C ARG A 313 -10.57 -3.11 13.97
N PHE A 314 -11.20 -3.49 12.85
CA PHE A 314 -12.26 -2.69 12.22
C PHE A 314 -13.66 -2.99 12.76
N GLY A 315 -13.84 -4.04 13.56
CA GLY A 315 -15.15 -4.50 14.04
C GLY A 315 -16.05 -5.15 12.97
N LYS A 316 -15.75 -4.95 11.69
CA LYS A 316 -16.37 -5.59 10.53
C LYS A 316 -15.35 -5.77 9.42
N ASN A 317 -15.57 -6.76 8.55
CA ASN A 317 -14.72 -6.96 7.39
C ASN A 317 -14.82 -5.75 6.45
N LYS A 318 -13.67 -5.34 5.91
CA LYS A 318 -13.57 -4.33 4.86
C LYS A 318 -13.25 -5.01 3.54
N SER A 319 -13.76 -4.46 2.44
CA SER A 319 -13.46 -4.90 1.09
C SER A 319 -13.12 -3.75 0.18
N ILE A 320 -12.46 -4.05 -0.93
CA ILE A 320 -12.26 -3.07 -2.00
C ILE A 320 -13.32 -3.35 -3.06
N GLU A 321 -14.23 -2.40 -3.28
CA GLU A 321 -15.33 -2.52 -4.25
C GLU A 321 -14.80 -2.49 -5.68
N LYS A 322 -13.93 -1.52 -5.94
CA LYS A 322 -13.38 -1.24 -7.28
C LYS A 322 -12.05 -0.53 -7.17
N VAL A 323 -11.37 -0.49 -8.30
CA VAL A 323 -10.07 0.16 -8.46
C VAL A 323 -10.19 1.19 -9.57
N THR A 324 -9.97 2.47 -9.22
CA THR A 324 -9.89 3.56 -10.21
C THR A 324 -8.43 3.90 -10.42
N PHE A 325 -8.04 4.11 -11.67
CA PHE A 325 -6.69 4.52 -11.99
C PHE A 325 -6.76 5.71 -12.94
N PHE A 326 -5.86 6.68 -12.74
CA PHE A 326 -5.97 8.00 -13.37
C PHE A 326 -4.63 8.75 -13.36
N LYS A 327 -4.53 9.82 -14.15
CA LYS A 327 -3.49 10.85 -14.03
C LYS A 327 -4.00 12.05 -13.24
N ALA A 328 -3.08 12.69 -12.54
CA ALA A 328 -3.27 14.04 -12.00
C ALA A 328 -3.62 15.07 -13.10
N ASP A 329 -4.00 16.28 -12.69
CA ASP A 329 -4.42 17.35 -13.59
C ASP A 329 -3.29 17.77 -14.54
N LYS A 330 -2.03 17.67 -14.07
CA LYS A 330 -0.84 17.64 -14.93
C LYS A 330 0.11 16.51 -14.49
N GLY A 331 1.08 16.21 -15.37
CA GLY A 331 1.94 15.04 -15.21
C GLY A 331 1.41 13.81 -15.96
N GLN A 332 2.25 12.76 -15.97
CA GLN A 332 2.00 11.52 -16.72
C GLN A 332 2.01 10.27 -15.83
N THR A 333 2.45 10.40 -14.57
CA THR A 333 2.54 9.26 -13.66
C THR A 333 1.16 8.79 -13.20
N PRO A 334 0.88 7.49 -13.23
CA PRO A 334 -0.39 6.94 -12.77
C PRO A 334 -0.57 7.05 -11.27
N TYR A 335 -1.83 7.19 -10.88
CA TYR A 335 -2.36 6.98 -9.54
C TYR A 335 -3.32 5.80 -9.56
N ILE A 336 -3.33 5.00 -8.50
CA ILE A 336 -4.36 3.99 -8.26
C ILE A 336 -5.11 4.37 -6.99
N LEU A 337 -6.44 4.36 -7.05
CA LEU A 337 -7.37 4.53 -5.95
C LEU A 337 -8.13 3.22 -5.74
N PHE A 338 -8.01 2.66 -4.54
CA PHE A 338 -8.82 1.54 -4.05
C PHE A 338 -9.98 2.09 -3.22
N TRP A 339 -11.21 1.78 -3.65
CA TRP A 339 -12.43 2.21 -2.96
C TRP A 339 -12.79 1.19 -1.89
N VAL A 340 -12.65 1.57 -0.62
CA VAL A 340 -12.90 0.71 0.52
C VAL A 340 -14.35 0.86 0.97
N ILE A 341 -15.03 -0.27 1.11
CA ILE A 341 -16.38 -0.37 1.65
C ILE A 341 -16.40 -1.40 2.78
N ASP A 342 -17.49 -1.44 3.53
CA ASP A 342 -17.77 -2.60 4.36
C ASP A 342 -18.02 -3.81 3.47
N ALA A 343 -17.42 -4.94 3.82
CA ALA A 343 -17.71 -6.18 3.13
C ALA A 343 -19.19 -6.52 3.30
N PRO A 344 -19.86 -7.06 2.26
CA PRO A 344 -21.22 -7.56 2.40
C PRO A 344 -21.29 -8.51 3.60
N ALA A 345 -22.34 -8.39 4.41
CA ALA A 345 -22.56 -9.32 5.51
C ALA A 345 -22.54 -10.75 4.94
N GLY A 346 -21.60 -11.57 5.41
CA GLY A 346 -21.58 -12.98 5.06
C GLY A 346 -22.90 -13.65 5.47
N PRO A 347 -23.28 -14.79 4.87
CA PRO A 347 -24.39 -15.56 5.40
C PRO A 347 -24.15 -15.81 6.88
N ALA A 348 -25.12 -15.42 7.72
CA ALA A 348 -24.99 -15.50 9.17
C ALA A 348 -24.53 -16.92 9.57
N PRO A 349 -23.49 -17.04 10.41
CA PRO A 349 -23.05 -18.35 10.89
C PRO A 349 -24.11 -18.87 11.86
N GLY A 350 -25.14 -19.57 11.37
CA GLY A 350 -26.18 -20.10 12.27
C GLY A 350 -27.51 -20.57 11.68
N GLY A 351 -27.67 -20.75 10.37
CA GLY A 351 -28.91 -21.29 9.78
C GLY A 351 -28.95 -22.82 9.61
N ALA A 352 -27.93 -23.55 10.06
CA ALA A 352 -27.87 -25.00 9.97
C ALA A 352 -28.23 -25.61 11.34
N GLY A 353 -29.52 -25.73 11.64
CA GLY A 353 -29.94 -26.39 12.88
C GLY A 353 -31.39 -26.24 13.28
N ALA A 354 -32.35 -26.58 12.41
CA ALA A 354 -33.69 -27.03 12.82
C ALA A 354 -34.47 -27.51 11.58
N GLU A 355 -34.26 -28.76 11.18
CA GLU A 355 -35.25 -29.65 10.52
C GLU A 355 -34.49 -30.84 9.92
N ALA A 356 -34.00 -31.72 10.80
CA ALA A 356 -33.81 -33.11 10.44
C ALA A 356 -34.88 -33.89 11.20
N GLN A 357 -36.08 -33.95 10.63
CA GLN A 357 -37.05 -34.97 11.03
C GLN A 357 -36.45 -36.33 10.64
N SER A 358 -36.30 -37.18 11.65
CA SER A 358 -35.96 -38.58 11.54
C SER A 358 -37.01 -39.32 10.72
N GLY A 359 -36.68 -39.64 9.47
CA GLY A 359 -37.36 -40.65 8.65
C GLY A 359 -36.52 -41.92 8.60
N GLU A 360 -36.97 -42.95 9.32
CA GLU A 360 -36.45 -44.30 9.27
C GLU A 360 -36.72 -45.02 7.93
N LEU A 361 -35.78 -45.89 7.56
CA LEU A 361 -35.86 -47.09 6.71
C LEU A 361 -36.42 -47.00 5.27
N ASN A 362 -35.57 -47.34 4.29
CA ASN A 362 -35.53 -48.71 3.79
C ASN A 362 -34.24 -49.03 3.01
N LYS A 363 -33.71 -50.23 3.27
CA LYS A 363 -32.71 -50.91 2.43
C LYS A 363 -33.44 -51.47 1.22
N ASP A 364 -32.91 -51.25 0.02
CA ASP A 364 -32.93 -52.31 -0.99
C ASP A 364 -31.79 -52.15 -2.01
N VAL A 365 -31.32 -53.31 -2.45
CA VAL A 365 -30.15 -53.54 -3.30
C VAL A 365 -30.57 -53.46 -4.78
N GLY A 366 -29.77 -52.78 -5.61
CA GLY A 366 -29.94 -52.80 -7.07
C GLY A 366 -28.77 -52.15 -7.81
N GLU A 367 -28.08 -52.94 -8.63
CA GLU A 367 -27.02 -52.55 -9.55
C GLU A 367 -27.48 -51.67 -10.74
N HIS A 368 -26.49 -51.05 -11.39
CA HIS A 368 -26.48 -50.39 -12.70
C HIS A 368 -27.00 -48.94 -12.84
N GLY A 369 -26.04 -48.05 -13.15
CA GLY A 369 -26.17 -47.15 -14.30
C GLY A 369 -26.50 -45.68 -14.03
N ASN A 370 -25.76 -44.83 -14.73
CA ASN A 370 -26.02 -43.43 -15.10
C ASN A 370 -25.53 -42.30 -14.16
N MET A 371 -24.56 -41.54 -14.70
CA MET A 371 -24.22 -40.18 -14.28
C MET A 371 -25.33 -39.24 -14.75
N ASP A 372 -26.13 -38.71 -13.84
CA ASP A 372 -26.98 -37.55 -14.11
C ASP A 372 -26.65 -36.39 -13.17
N GLY A 373 -26.62 -35.20 -13.77
CA GLY A 373 -26.06 -33.97 -13.22
C GLY A 373 -26.87 -33.41 -12.06
N ASN A 374 -26.17 -33.08 -10.98
CA ASN A 374 -26.74 -32.39 -9.84
C ASN A 374 -26.69 -30.87 -10.08
N ALA A 375 -27.74 -30.34 -10.71
CA ALA A 375 -27.96 -28.90 -10.89
C ALA A 375 -28.67 -28.33 -9.66
N THR A 376 -27.96 -27.57 -8.82
CA THR A 376 -28.57 -26.81 -7.73
C THR A 376 -29.06 -25.46 -8.27
N LYS A 377 -30.37 -25.30 -8.40
CA LYS A 377 -31.00 -24.00 -8.70
C LYS A 377 -31.19 -23.22 -7.40
N ALA A 378 -30.58 -22.05 -7.30
CA ALA A 378 -30.87 -21.09 -6.24
C ALA A 378 -31.66 -19.93 -6.84
N GLN A 379 -32.85 -19.66 -6.31
CA GLN A 379 -33.73 -18.61 -6.78
C GLN A 379 -33.60 -17.40 -5.84
N GLN A 380 -32.87 -16.37 -6.26
CA GLN A 380 -32.83 -15.07 -5.60
C GLN A 380 -33.25 -13.99 -6.61
N GLY A 381 -34.35 -13.29 -6.33
CA GLY A 381 -34.74 -12.02 -6.97
C GLY A 381 -34.61 -11.99 -8.50
N GLY A 382 -35.58 -12.57 -9.22
CA GLY A 382 -35.80 -12.33 -10.66
C GLY A 382 -34.73 -12.82 -11.64
N THR A 383 -33.57 -13.27 -11.15
CA THR A 383 -32.44 -13.70 -11.97
C THR A 383 -32.17 -15.16 -11.69
N GLU A 384 -32.39 -16.03 -12.67
CA GLU A 384 -32.09 -17.46 -12.52
C GLU A 384 -30.61 -17.65 -12.82
N VAL A 385 -29.84 -18.03 -11.79
CA VAL A 385 -28.42 -18.35 -11.92
C VAL A 385 -28.26 -19.86 -11.87
N GLU A 386 -27.87 -20.44 -12.99
CA GLU A 386 -27.55 -21.86 -13.10
C GLU A 386 -26.02 -22.02 -13.04
N ALA A 387 -25.53 -22.77 -12.05
CA ALA A 387 -24.12 -23.09 -11.93
C ALA A 387 -23.89 -24.55 -12.31
N ARG A 388 -23.02 -24.80 -13.29
CA ARG A 388 -22.67 -26.15 -13.75
C ARG A 388 -21.16 -26.36 -13.71
N ILE A 389 -20.73 -27.53 -13.25
CA ILE A 389 -19.34 -27.96 -13.38
C ILE A 389 -19.12 -28.39 -14.83
N VAL A 390 -18.26 -27.69 -15.56
CA VAL A 390 -17.97 -27.99 -16.97
C VAL A 390 -16.73 -28.83 -17.15
N ARG A 391 -15.80 -28.80 -16.18
CA ARG A 391 -14.60 -29.64 -16.21
C ARG A 391 -14.08 -29.92 -14.81
N ARG A 392 -13.62 -31.14 -14.58
CA ARG A 392 -12.89 -31.54 -13.37
C ARG A 392 -11.54 -32.11 -13.81
N SER A 393 -10.45 -31.72 -13.13
CA SER A 393 -9.14 -32.34 -13.38
C SER A 393 -9.12 -33.80 -12.95
N THR A 394 -8.23 -34.60 -13.54
CA THR A 394 -8.05 -36.02 -13.21
C THR A 394 -7.72 -36.26 -11.74
N ASN A 395 -7.02 -35.32 -11.09
CA ASN A 395 -6.73 -35.38 -9.66
C ASN A 395 -7.84 -34.82 -8.75
N GLY A 396 -8.97 -34.39 -9.32
CA GLY A 396 -10.12 -33.85 -8.58
C GLY A 396 -9.92 -32.49 -7.90
N LYS A 397 -8.70 -31.93 -7.92
CA LYS A 397 -8.34 -30.70 -7.21
C LYS A 397 -8.76 -29.41 -7.93
N ASN A 398 -8.92 -29.46 -9.25
CA ASN A 398 -9.34 -28.30 -10.04
C ASN A 398 -10.72 -28.56 -10.64
N ILE A 399 -11.62 -27.61 -10.47
CA ILE A 399 -12.97 -27.64 -11.01
C ILE A 399 -13.21 -26.31 -11.73
N VAL A 400 -13.59 -26.39 -13.00
CA VAL A 400 -14.08 -25.24 -13.77
C VAL A 400 -15.60 -25.22 -13.66
N ARG A 401 -16.14 -24.11 -13.17
CA ARG A 401 -17.59 -23.88 -13.07
C ARG A 401 -18.00 -22.82 -14.08
N GLU A 402 -19.07 -23.11 -14.79
CA GLU A 402 -19.76 -22.17 -15.66
C GLU A 402 -20.98 -21.63 -14.90
N HIS A 403 -21.18 -20.32 -14.95
CA HIS A 403 -22.31 -19.63 -14.36
C HIS A 403 -23.12 -18.98 -15.48
N VAL A 404 -24.35 -19.45 -15.69
CA VAL A 404 -25.25 -18.91 -16.70
C VAL A 404 -26.27 -18.03 -16.01
N PHE A 405 -26.29 -16.75 -16.39
CA PHE A 405 -27.27 -15.77 -15.91
C PHE A 405 -28.36 -15.63 -16.96
N ARG A 406 -29.59 -16.03 -16.62
CA ARG A 406 -30.76 -15.78 -17.47
C ARG A 406 -31.58 -14.66 -16.85
N ALA A 407 -31.54 -13.48 -17.50
CA ALA A 407 -32.46 -12.40 -17.20
C ALA A 407 -33.78 -12.65 -17.95
N ARG A 408 -34.92 -12.59 -17.24
CA ARG A 408 -36.23 -12.49 -17.90
C ARG A 408 -36.42 -11.03 -18.34
N LEU A 409 -36.63 -10.83 -19.63
CA LEU A 409 -37.05 -9.54 -20.20
C LEU A 409 -38.55 -9.31 -19.97
#